data_AF-A0A925IHL1-F1
#
_entry.id   AF-A0A925IHL1-F1
#
_cell.length_a   1.000
_cell.length_b   1.000
_cell.length_c   1.000
_cell.angle_alpha   90.00
_cell.angle_beta   90.00
_cell.angle_gamma   90.00
#
_symmetry.space_group_name_H-M   'P 1'
#
loop_
_entity.id
_entity.type
_entity.pdbx_description
1 polymer ?
#
loop_
_entity_poly.entity_id
_entity_poly.type
_entity_poly.pdbx_seq_one_letter_code
_entity_poly.pdbx_strand_id
1 'polypeptide(L)'
;MKTNAFESRARELVSQMTLDEKISQMMHDAPAIDRLGVAAYNWWNECLHGVGRAGIATVFPQAIGLAATWNATLIHQVASAIADEARAKHHEA
;
A
#
# COMPACT_ATOMS: atom_id res chain seq x y z
N MET A 1 -10.34 -16.04 -21.22
CA MET A 1 -9.43 -15.14 -20.48
C MET A 1 -9.39 -15.64 -19.04
N LYS A 2 -8.24 -16.07 -18.52
CA LYS A 2 -8.17 -16.61 -17.14
C LYS A 2 -8.38 -15.45 -16.17
N THR A 3 -9.55 -15.37 -15.54
CA THR A 3 -9.77 -14.44 -14.44
C THR A 3 -8.93 -14.92 -13.26
N ASN A 4 -8.00 -14.08 -12.84
CA ASN A 4 -7.14 -14.34 -11.70
C ASN A 4 -7.99 -14.43 -10.42
N ALA A 5 -7.66 -15.37 -9.51
CA ALA A 5 -8.44 -15.63 -8.30
C ALA A 5 -8.71 -14.36 -7.46
N PHE A 6 -7.78 -13.39 -7.41
CA PHE A 6 -8.03 -12.14 -6.70
C PHE A 6 -9.00 -11.21 -7.46
N GLU A 7 -8.94 -11.18 -8.80
CA GLU A 7 -9.81 -10.33 -9.62
C GLU A 7 -11.26 -10.78 -9.52
N SER A 8 -11.49 -12.10 -9.54
CA SER A 8 -12.83 -12.67 -9.34
C SER A 8 -13.37 -12.31 -7.96
N ARG A 9 -12.54 -12.41 -6.91
CA ARG A 9 -12.93 -12.05 -5.53
C ARG A 9 -13.22 -10.55 -5.39
N ALA A 10 -12.39 -9.70 -5.97
CA ALA A 10 -12.60 -8.25 -5.95
C ALA A 10 -13.87 -7.85 -6.71
N ARG A 11 -14.10 -8.44 -7.89
CA ARG A 11 -15.32 -8.21 -8.69
C ARG A 11 -16.57 -8.63 -7.92
N GLU A 12 -16.52 -9.78 -7.26
CA GLU A 12 -17.62 -10.28 -6.44
C GLU A 12 -17.89 -9.38 -5.23
N LEU A 13 -16.85 -8.92 -4.53
CA LEU A 13 -17.02 -7.97 -3.43
C LEU A 13 -17.67 -6.65 -3.89
N VAL A 14 -17.20 -6.09 -5.00
CA VAL A 14 -17.73 -4.83 -5.56
C VAL A 14 -19.15 -5.00 -6.13
N SER A 15 -19.52 -6.18 -6.61
CA SER A 15 -20.89 -6.44 -7.11
C SER A 15 -21.94 -6.40 -5.99
N GLN A 16 -21.53 -6.75 -4.76
CA GLN A 16 -22.38 -6.75 -3.57
C GLN A 16 -22.54 -5.36 -2.92
N MET A 17 -21.75 -4.37 -3.33
CA MET A 17 -21.81 -3.01 -2.80
C MET A 17 -22.96 -2.19 -3.41
N THR A 18 -23.60 -1.36 -2.60
CA THR A 18 -24.50 -0.29 -3.04
C THR A 18 -23.72 0.79 -3.81
N LEU A 19 -24.43 1.71 -4.47
CA LEU A 19 -23.78 2.84 -5.12
C LEU A 19 -23.06 3.75 -4.12
N ASP A 20 -23.68 4.01 -2.97
CA ASP A 20 -23.11 4.87 -1.94
C ASP A 20 -21.86 4.23 -1.31
N GLU A 21 -21.90 2.91 -1.07
CA GLU A 21 -20.72 2.15 -0.65
C GLU A 21 -19.60 2.27 -1.69
N LYS A 22 -19.88 2.09 -2.99
CA LYS A 22 -18.86 2.26 -4.04
C LYS A 22 -18.26 3.67 -4.05
N ILE A 23 -19.09 4.70 -3.94
CA ILE A 23 -18.63 6.10 -3.89
C ILE A 23 -17.71 6.31 -2.69
N SER A 24 -18.07 5.76 -1.52
CA SER A 24 -17.26 5.88 -0.30
C SER A 24 -15.86 5.27 -0.44
N GLN A 25 -15.70 4.28 -1.33
CA GLN A 25 -14.43 3.59 -1.58
C GLN A 25 -13.57 4.25 -2.67
N MET A 26 -13.92 5.45 -3.13
CA MET A 26 -13.14 6.18 -4.16
C MET A 26 -12.09 7.14 -3.58
N MET A 27 -12.04 7.28 -2.25
CA MET A 27 -11.12 8.17 -1.53
C MET A 27 -10.18 7.36 -0.65
N HIS A 28 -8.94 7.84 -0.53
CA HIS A 28 -7.88 7.10 0.18
C HIS A 28 -8.20 6.73 1.61
N ASP A 29 -8.99 7.55 2.31
CA ASP A 29 -9.50 7.27 3.64
C ASP A 29 -10.85 6.54 3.51
N ALA A 30 -10.80 5.26 3.13
CA ALA A 30 -12.00 4.49 2.85
C ALA A 30 -12.62 3.94 4.15
N PRO A 31 -13.92 4.22 4.39
CA PRO A 31 -14.59 3.72 5.58
C PRO A 31 -14.84 2.21 5.50
N ALA A 32 -15.10 1.61 6.65
CA ALA A 32 -15.53 0.22 6.73
C ALA A 32 -16.89 0.00 6.05
N ILE A 33 -17.10 -1.21 5.54
CA ILE A 33 -18.41 -1.72 5.10
C ILE A 33 -18.71 -2.98 5.92
N ASP A 34 -19.26 -2.78 7.11
CA ASP A 34 -19.45 -3.83 8.12
C ASP A 34 -20.29 -5.01 7.60
N ARG A 35 -21.33 -4.73 6.80
CA ARG A 35 -22.20 -5.77 6.20
C ARG A 35 -21.43 -6.73 5.29
N LEU A 36 -20.33 -6.26 4.69
CA LEU A 36 -19.48 -7.04 3.80
C LEU A 36 -18.19 -7.51 4.50
N GLY A 37 -18.00 -7.20 5.79
CA GLY A 37 -16.78 -7.51 6.52
C GLY A 37 -15.52 -6.80 5.99
N VAL A 38 -15.69 -5.63 5.37
CA VAL A 38 -14.58 -4.81 4.87
C VAL A 38 -14.19 -3.84 5.98
N ALA A 39 -12.99 -3.99 6.54
CA ALA A 39 -12.44 -3.04 7.50
C ALA A 39 -12.19 -1.68 6.84
N ALA A 40 -12.18 -0.61 7.64
CA ALA A 40 -11.68 0.67 7.15
C ALA A 40 -10.21 0.52 6.74
N TYR A 41 -9.81 1.15 5.65
CA TYR A 41 -8.43 1.09 5.17
C TYR A 41 -8.01 2.41 4.55
N ASN A 42 -6.76 2.77 4.80
CA ASN A 42 -6.13 3.93 4.20
C ASN A 42 -4.99 3.48 3.29
N TRP A 43 -5.17 3.63 1.97
CA TRP A 43 -4.14 3.22 1.01
C TRP A 43 -3.09 4.30 0.75
N TRP A 44 -3.29 5.53 1.23
CA TRP A 44 -2.29 6.58 1.05
C TRP A 44 -1.09 6.33 1.96
N ASN A 45 -0.04 5.76 1.38
CA ASN A 45 1.23 5.52 2.01
C ASN A 45 2.37 6.08 1.14
N GLU A 46 3.51 6.37 1.74
CA GLU A 46 4.68 6.95 1.07
C GLU A 46 5.93 6.14 1.41
N CYS A 47 6.78 5.86 0.41
CA CYS A 47 7.98 5.03 0.57
C CYS A 47 9.17 5.51 -0.29
N LEU A 48 9.22 6.79 -0.66
CA LEU A 48 10.18 7.33 -1.65
C LEU A 48 11.65 7.02 -1.32
N HIS A 49 12.03 7.16 -0.04
CA HIS A 49 13.40 6.92 0.44
C HIS A 49 13.41 6.51 1.91
N GLY A 50 12.45 5.67 2.30
CA GLY A 50 12.10 5.35 3.69
C GLY A 50 10.59 5.35 3.86
N VAL A 51 10.07 4.66 4.90
CA VAL A 51 8.61 4.65 5.17
C VAL A 51 8.18 6.03 5.67
N GLY A 52 7.35 6.72 4.89
CA GLY A 52 6.77 8.01 5.25
C GLY A 52 5.48 7.84 6.06
N ARG A 53 5.09 8.89 6.79
CA ARG A 53 3.80 9.00 7.50
C ARG A 53 3.52 7.91 8.54
N ALA A 54 4.53 7.13 8.95
CA ALA A 54 4.40 6.01 9.89
C ALA A 54 5.42 6.11 11.05
N GLY A 55 5.58 7.31 11.61
CA GLY A 55 6.47 7.57 12.75
C GLY A 55 7.96 7.58 12.38
N ILE A 56 8.79 6.99 13.25
CA ILE A 56 10.25 6.91 13.06
C ILE A 56 10.54 5.79 12.06
N ALA A 57 11.24 6.10 10.98
CA ALA A 57 11.68 5.13 9.98
C ALA A 57 13.11 5.42 9.52
N THR A 58 13.74 4.46 8.87
CA THR A 58 15.05 4.68 8.24
C THR A 58 14.91 5.68 7.09
N VAL A 59 15.79 6.69 7.05
CA VAL A 59 15.83 7.70 5.98
C VAL A 59 17.05 7.46 5.10
N PHE A 60 16.80 6.99 3.88
CA PHE A 60 17.82 6.74 2.86
C PHE A 60 18.13 8.02 2.06
N PRO A 61 19.21 8.06 1.26
CA PRO A 61 19.43 9.14 0.30
C PRO A 61 18.22 9.31 -0.65
N GLN A 62 17.93 10.55 -1.04
CA GLN A 62 16.90 10.85 -2.03
C GLN A 62 17.14 10.09 -3.35
N ALA A 63 16.09 9.92 -4.15
CA ALA A 63 16.15 9.14 -5.41
C ALA A 63 17.32 9.57 -6.32
N ILE A 64 17.61 10.87 -6.42
CA ILE A 64 18.75 11.38 -7.18
C ILE A 64 20.12 10.96 -6.61
N GLY A 65 20.24 10.89 -5.28
CA GLY A 65 21.44 10.41 -4.61
C GLY A 65 21.64 8.91 -4.77
N LEU A 66 20.56 8.13 -4.71
CA LEU A 66 20.58 6.70 -5.00
C LEU A 66 20.95 6.44 -6.48
N ALA A 67 20.39 7.20 -7.41
CA ALA A 67 20.70 7.09 -8.83
C ALA A 67 22.17 7.41 -9.14
N ALA A 68 22.78 8.36 -8.42
CA ALA A 68 24.20 8.71 -8.59
C ALA A 68 25.17 7.56 -8.27
N THR A 69 24.71 6.49 -7.60
CA THR A 69 25.52 5.30 -7.34
C THR A 69 25.68 4.40 -8.56
N TRP A 70 24.81 4.53 -9.57
CA TRP A 70 24.71 3.61 -10.72
C TRP A 70 24.63 2.12 -10.33
N ASN A 71 24.14 1.82 -9.12
CA ASN A 71 24.15 0.48 -8.55
C ASN A 71 22.72 -0.03 -8.36
N ALA A 72 22.23 -0.80 -9.34
CA ALA A 72 20.88 -1.37 -9.30
C ALA A 72 20.68 -2.35 -8.14
N THR A 73 21.71 -3.12 -7.78
CA THR A 73 21.66 -4.04 -6.64
C THR A 73 21.46 -3.29 -5.33
N LEU A 74 22.18 -2.18 -5.13
CA LEU A 74 22.02 -1.32 -3.95
C LEU A 74 20.61 -0.72 -3.89
N ILE A 75 20.09 -0.21 -5.00
CA ILE A 75 18.72 0.33 -5.05
C ILE A 75 17.69 -0.74 -4.67
N HIS A 76 17.85 -1.97 -5.17
CA HIS A 76 16.99 -3.08 -4.79
C HIS A 76 17.09 -3.40 -3.29
N GLN A 77 18.31 -3.44 -2.73
CA GLN A 77 18.51 -3.68 -1.29
C GLN A 77 17.85 -2.60 -0.43
N VAL A 78 17.96 -1.33 -0.80
CA VAL A 78 17.28 -0.22 -0.14
C VAL A 78 15.76 -0.39 -0.22
N ALA A 79 15.23 -0.71 -1.41
CA ALA A 79 13.78 -0.94 -1.58
C ALA A 79 13.27 -2.15 -0.76
N SER A 80 14.05 -3.23 -0.66
CA SER A 80 13.72 -4.38 0.18
C SER A 80 13.69 -4.00 1.66
N ALA A 81 14.67 -3.23 2.14
CA ALA A 81 14.70 -2.75 3.52
C ALA A 81 13.49 -1.86 3.85
N ILE A 82 13.12 -0.96 2.93
CA ILE A 82 11.90 -0.14 3.06
C ILE A 82 10.64 -1.03 3.12
N ALA A 83 10.56 -2.06 2.29
CA ALA A 83 9.43 -2.99 2.27
C ALA A 83 9.30 -3.78 3.58
N ASP A 84 10.41 -4.28 4.12
CA ASP A 84 10.43 -5.00 5.39
C ASP A 84 9.99 -4.09 6.55
N GLU A 85 10.53 -2.86 6.61
CA GLU A 85 10.13 -1.86 7.61
C GLU A 85 8.65 -1.48 7.48
N ALA A 86 8.12 -1.33 6.27
CA ALA A 86 6.71 -1.04 6.04
C ALA A 86 5.80 -2.17 6.54
N ARG A 87 6.18 -3.45 6.34
CA ARG A 87 5.41 -4.59 6.84
C ARG A 87 5.49 -4.73 8.36
N ALA A 88 6.65 -4.45 8.95
CA ALA A 88 6.80 -4.43 10.40
C ALA A 88 5.86 -3.38 11.02
N LYS A 89 5.85 -2.16 10.46
CA LYS A 89 4.98 -1.06 10.92
C LYS A 89 3.50 -1.37 10.78
N HIS A 90 3.09 -2.02 9.69
CA HIS A 90 1.69 -2.42 9.51
C HIS A 90 1.20 -3.41 10.58
N HIS A 91 2.08 -4.27 11.09
CA HIS A 91 1.73 -5.24 12.14
C HIS A 91 1.91 -4.69 13.57
N GLU A 92 2.67 -3.61 13.75
CA GLU A 92 2.82 -2.91 15.04
C GLU A 92 1.62 -1.98 15.33
N ALA A 93 1.00 -1.43 14.28
CA ALA A 93 -0.08 -0.44 14.35
C ALA A 93 -1.46 -1.01 14.72
#